data_AF-A0A522C2M1-F1
#
_entry.id   AF-A0A522C2M1-F1
#
_cell.length_a   1.000
_cell.length_b   1.000
_cell.length_c   1.000
_cell.angle_alpha   90.00
_cell.angle_beta   90.00
_cell.angle_gamma   90.00
#
_symmetry.space_group_name_H-M   'P 1'
#
loop_
_entity.id
_entity.type
_entity.pdbx_description
1 polymer ?
#
loop_
_entity_poly.entity_id
_entity_poly.type
_entity_poly.pdbx_seq_one_letter_code
_entity_poly.pdbx_strand_id
1 'polypeptide(L)'
;MSRIIFDIETAGKDFDSLDKGTQEYLLKWAETEEDEKDVKESLSFYPLTGEVITIGMLNPDTDKGVVYFQSPETAIAPFEENGIRFE
;
A
#
# COMPACT_ATOMS: atom_id res chain seq x y z
N MET A 1 26.04 7.35 -14.88
CA MET A 1 25.33 7.69 -13.62
C MET A 1 24.23 6.67 -13.50
N SER A 2 24.21 5.85 -12.45
CA SER A 2 23.20 4.80 -12.33
C SER A 2 21.83 5.43 -12.05
N ARG A 3 20.80 4.98 -12.76
CA ARG A 3 19.42 5.46 -12.63
C ARG A 3 18.56 4.37 -12.00
N ILE A 4 17.57 4.79 -11.24
CA ILE A 4 16.53 3.90 -10.71
C ILE A 4 15.19 4.60 -10.95
N ILE A 5 14.25 3.85 -11.51
CA ILE A 5 12.83 4.18 -11.52
C ILE A 5 12.24 3.48 -10.31
N PHE A 6 11.46 4.19 -9.50
CA PHE A 6 10.70 3.59 -8.42
C PHE A 6 9.25 4.00 -8.52
N ASP A 7 8.37 3.08 -8.12
CA ASP A 7 6.93 3.25 -8.08
C ASP A 7 6.40 2.65 -6.78
N ILE A 8 5.36 3.24 -6.20
CA ILE A 8 4.86 2.87 -4.87
C ILE A 8 3.35 2.76 -4.94
N GLU A 9 2.84 1.62 -4.51
CA GLU A 9 1.40 1.39 -4.38
C GLU A 9 1.00 1.35 -2.91
N THR A 10 -0.12 2.00 -2.60
CA THR A 10 -0.68 2.08 -1.25
C THR A 10 -2.09 1.51 -1.20
N ALA A 11 -2.46 0.99 -0.04
CA ALA A 11 -3.84 0.64 0.30
C ALA A 11 -4.26 1.35 1.59
N GLY A 12 -5.57 1.48 1.81
CA GLY A 12 -6.09 1.86 3.11
C GLY A 12 -5.84 0.74 4.11
N LYS A 13 -5.40 1.07 5.32
CA LYS A 13 -5.36 0.09 6.41
C LYS A 13 -6.77 -0.41 6.70
N ASP A 14 -6.85 -1.58 7.33
CA ASP A 14 -8.09 -2.03 7.96
C ASP A 14 -8.56 -0.95 8.95
N PHE A 15 -9.74 -0.38 8.71
CA PHE A 15 -10.33 0.65 9.54
C PHE A 15 -10.48 0.19 10.99
N ASP A 16 -10.86 -1.08 11.18
CA ASP A 16 -11.10 -1.64 12.52
C ASP A 16 -9.80 -1.87 13.30
N SER A 17 -8.65 -1.85 12.61
CA SER A 17 -7.31 -1.90 13.23
C SER A 17 -6.84 -0.55 13.78
N LEU A 18 -7.47 0.56 13.38
CA LEU A 18 -7.13 1.91 13.85
C LEU A 18 -7.56 2.11 15.31
N ASP A 19 -6.91 3.03 16.03
CA ASP A 19 -7.35 3.35 17.39
C ASP A 19 -8.73 4.03 17.38
N LYS A 20 -9.49 3.87 18.46
CA LYS A 20 -10.87 4.38 18.55
C LYS A 20 -10.99 5.89 18.33
N GLY A 21 -10.02 6.67 18.78
CA GLY A 21 -10.06 8.12 18.60
C GLY A 21 -9.92 8.51 17.13
N THR A 22 -9.06 7.81 16.39
CA THR A 22 -8.93 7.95 14.94
C THR A 22 -10.21 7.52 14.21
N GLN A 23 -10.80 6.37 14.59
CA GLN A 23 -12.06 5.91 14.00
C GLN A 23 -13.19 6.94 14.19
N GLU A 24 -13.40 7.42 15.42
CA GLU A 24 -14.41 8.43 15.75
C GLU A 24 -14.15 9.75 15.00
N TYR A 25 -12.89 10.17 14.86
CA TYR A 25 -12.53 11.37 14.13
C TYR A 25 -12.84 11.27 12.63
N LEU A 26 -12.49 10.15 12.01
CA LEU A 26 -12.73 9.90 10.58
C LEU A 26 -14.22 9.86 10.26
N LEU A 27 -15.03 9.25 11.13
CA LEU A 27 -16.48 9.11 10.93
C LEU A 27 -17.29 10.31 11.47
N LYS A 28 -16.64 11.33 12.04
CA LYS A 28 -17.30 12.47 12.71
C LYS A 28 -18.39 13.15 11.88
N TRP A 29 -18.24 13.15 10.56
CA TRP A 29 -19.15 13.81 9.61
C TRP A 29 -19.88 12.83 8.69
N ALA A 30 -19.72 11.53 8.90
CA ALA A 30 -20.50 10.53 8.19
C ALA A 30 -21.89 10.45 8.81
N GLU A 31 -22.94 10.71 8.02
CA GLU A 31 -24.33 10.70 8.50
C GLU A 31 -25.08 9.43 8.05
N THR A 32 -24.58 8.79 7.00
CA THR A 32 -25.17 7.60 6.38
C THR A 32 -24.15 6.47 6.26
N GLU A 33 -24.65 5.24 6.09
CA GLU A 33 -23.79 4.06 5.84
C GLU A 33 -22.92 4.23 4.57
N GLU A 34 -23.41 4.95 3.56
CA GLU A 34 -22.62 5.24 2.37
C GLU A 34 -21.49 6.24 2.66
N ASP A 35 -21.74 7.27 3.49
CA ASP A 35 -20.68 8.19 3.91
C ASP A 35 -19.58 7.46 4.69
N GLU A 36 -19.96 6.53 5.58
CA GLU A 36 -18.98 5.72 6.33
C GLU A 36 -18.13 4.85 5.39
N LYS A 37 -18.76 4.29 4.36
CA LYS A 37 -18.07 3.48 3.35
C LYS A 37 -17.10 4.34 2.53
N ASP A 38 -17.54 5.50 2.06
CA ASP A 38 -16.69 6.44 1.32
C ASP A 38 -15.46 6.86 2.14
N VAL A 39 -15.65 7.13 3.45
CA VAL A 39 -14.54 7.42 4.36
C VAL A 39 -13.56 6.24 4.43
N LYS A 40 -14.06 5.01 4.61
CA LYS A 40 -13.22 3.79 4.68
C LYS A 40 -12.48 3.50 3.38
N GLU A 41 -13.09 3.76 2.22
CA GLU A 41 -12.44 3.60 0.92
C GLU A 41 -11.38 4.69 0.65
N SER A 42 -11.51 5.87 1.28
CA SER A 42 -10.57 6.98 1.11
C SER A 42 -9.28 6.89 1.94
N LEU A 43 -9.14 5.87 2.81
CA LEU A 43 -8.03 5.78 3.76
C LEU A 43 -6.65 5.73 3.09
N SER A 44 -6.56 5.20 1.86
CA SER A 44 -5.31 5.13 1.09
C SER A 44 -4.76 6.51 0.69
N PHE A 45 -5.59 7.55 0.71
CA PHE A 45 -5.19 8.91 0.29
C PHE A 45 -4.36 9.66 1.34
N TYR A 46 -4.28 9.16 2.57
CA TYR A 46 -3.55 9.82 3.65
C TYR A 46 -2.46 8.92 4.23
N PRO A 47 -1.22 9.43 4.44
CA PRO A 47 -0.09 8.63 4.92
C PRO A 47 -0.29 7.94 6.28
N LEU A 48 -1.18 8.46 7.13
CA LEU A 48 -1.40 7.92 8.48
C LEU A 48 -2.38 6.74 8.48
N THR A 49 -3.36 6.77 7.56
CA THR A 49 -4.42 5.76 7.43
C THR A 49 -4.18 4.78 6.29
N GLY A 50 -3.29 5.11 5.36
CA GLY A 50 -2.81 4.21 4.34
C GLY A 50 -1.55 3.45 4.77
N GLU A 51 -1.18 2.47 3.97
CA GLU A 51 0.07 1.73 4.09
C GLU A 51 0.65 1.43 2.70
N VAL A 52 1.97 1.30 2.63
CA VAL A 52 2.66 0.87 1.41
C VAL A 52 2.53 -0.64 1.28
N ILE A 53 1.86 -1.09 0.23
CA ILE A 53 1.66 -2.52 -0.05
C ILE A 53 2.66 -3.05 -1.07
N THR A 54 3.24 -2.18 -1.89
CA THR A 54 4.22 -2.57 -2.91
C THR A 54 5.19 -1.43 -3.21
N ILE A 55 6.47 -1.77 -3.42
CA ILE A 55 7.50 -0.88 -3.93
C ILE A 55 8.17 -1.57 -5.12
N GLY A 56 7.97 -1.02 -6.32
CA GLY A 56 8.70 -1.44 -7.52
C GLY A 56 9.94 -0.60 -7.71
N MET A 57 11.07 -1.24 -8.04
CA MET A 57 12.32 -0.57 -8.39
C MET A 57 12.91 -1.19 -9.65
N LEU A 58 13.30 -0.37 -10.62
CA LEU A 58 13.87 -0.80 -11.89
C LEU A 58 15.10 0.01 -12.23
N ASN A 59 16.19 -0.67 -12.61
CA ASN A 59 17.30 -0.03 -13.31
C ASN A 59 17.01 -0.05 -14.81
N PRO A 60 16.69 1.10 -15.44
CA PRO A 60 16.32 1.16 -16.86
C PRO A 60 17.50 0.94 -17.81
N ASP A 61 18.73 0.90 -17.31
CA ASP A 61 19.92 0.62 -18.11
C ASP A 61 20.17 -0.89 -18.25
N THR A 62 19.62 -1.71 -17.34
CA THR A 62 19.87 -3.16 -17.29
C THR A 62 18.61 -4.01 -17.34
N ASP A 63 17.44 -3.40 -17.31
CA ASP A 63 16.12 -4.04 -17.14
C ASP A 63 16.06 -4.98 -15.92
N LYS A 64 16.88 -4.71 -14.91
CA LYS A 64 16.90 -5.48 -13.65
C LYS A 64 16.20 -4.70 -12.57
N GLY A 65 15.40 -5.38 -11.78
CA GLY A 65 14.59 -4.73 -10.76
C GLY A 65 14.32 -5.60 -9.54
N VAL A 66 13.65 -4.99 -8.59
CA VAL A 66 13.09 -5.66 -7.42
C VAL A 66 11.70 -5.10 -7.13
N VAL A 67 10.79 -5.97 -6.75
CA VAL A 67 9.45 -5.63 -6.25
C VAL A 67 9.39 -6.13 -4.81
N TYR A 68 9.24 -5.20 -3.88
CA TYR A 68 8.94 -5.51 -2.49
C TYR A 68 7.43 -5.46 -2.30
N PHE A 69 6.81 -6.46 -1.70
CA PHE A 69 5.36 -6.48 -1.48
C PHE A 69 5.00 -7.10 -0.13
N GLN A 70 3.86 -6.68 0.41
CA GLN A 70 3.32 -7.32 1.61
C GLN A 70 2.54 -8.59 1.25
N SER A 71 2.69 -9.64 2.06
CA SER A 71 1.85 -10.84 1.99
C SER A 71 1.56 -11.37 3.40
N PRO A 72 0.75 -10.67 4.22
CA PRO A 72 0.55 -10.99 5.62
C PRO A 72 -0.15 -12.34 5.83
N GLU A 73 -0.99 -12.78 4.89
CA GLU A 73 -1.73 -14.03 4.99
C GLU A 73 -1.02 -15.23 4.38
N THR A 74 0.02 -15.03 3.56
CA THR A 74 0.70 -16.11 2.84
C THR A 74 2.18 -15.84 2.71
N ALA A 75 3.01 -16.77 3.19
CA ALA A 75 4.45 -16.67 2.96
C ALA A 75 4.77 -17.01 1.49
N ILE A 76 5.19 -16.01 0.72
CA ILE A 76 5.68 -16.18 -0.64
C ILE A 76 7.21 -16.19 -0.59
N ALA A 77 7.83 -17.30 -1.00
CA ALA A 77 9.28 -17.37 -1.09
C ALA A 77 9.78 -16.44 -2.20
N PRO A 78 10.94 -15.76 -2.03
CA PRO A 78 11.46 -14.89 -3.08
C PRO A 78 11.69 -15.64 -4.39
N PHE A 79 11.35 -15.00 -5.49
CA PHE A 79 11.51 -15.56 -6.84
C PHE A 79 11.98 -14.49 -7.82
N GLU A 80 12.45 -14.92 -8.99
CA GLU A 80 12.86 -14.02 -10.06
C GLU A 80 12.10 -14.36 -11.33
N GLU A 81 11.50 -13.35 -11.96
CA GLU A 81 10.80 -13.47 -13.22
C GLU A 81 11.19 -12.28 -14.12
N ASN A 82 11.59 -12.54 -15.36
CA ASN A 82 11.94 -11.52 -16.36
C ASN A 82 12.99 -10.48 -15.87
N GLY A 83 13.96 -10.90 -15.03
CA GLY A 83 15.00 -10.01 -14.48
C GLY A 83 14.55 -9.16 -13.29
N ILE A 84 13.33 -9.40 -12.78
CA ILE A 84 12.75 -8.74 -11.62
C ILE A 84 12.69 -9.72 -10.46
N ARG A 85 13.30 -9.37 -9.34
CA ARG A 85 13.22 -10.14 -8.10
C ARG A 85 11.99 -9.72 -7.30
N PHE A 86 11.21 -10.67 -6.81
CA PHE A 86 10.04 -10.42 -5.97
C PHE A 86 10.35 -10.84 -4.54
N GLU A 87 10.14 -9.94 -3.58
CA GLU A 87 10.45 -10.09 -2.15
C GLU A 87 9.32 -9.63 -1.22
#